data_AF-A0A9E3SEX0-F1
#
_entry.id   AF-A0A9E3SEX0-F1
#
_cell.length_a   1.000
_cell.length_b   1.000
_cell.length_c   1.000
_cell.angle_alpha   90.00
_cell.angle_beta   90.00
_cell.angle_gamma   90.00
#
_symmetry.space_group_name_H-M   'P 1'
#
loop_
_entity.id
_entity.type
_entity.pdbx_description
1 polymer ?
#
loop_
_entity_poly.entity_id
_entity_poly.type
_entity_poly.pdbx_seq_one_letter_code
_entity_poly.pdbx_strand_id
1 'polypeptide(L)'
;VPIGKLYQKAPRIVRDLAKEFGKQINLTVKGEETEIDRGIIEELNDPLVHMIRNSCDHGIESPQERIKAGKPANGTITLDAEQEGNNIVLRISDDGKGMDPEKIKLKAVEKEIISAETIQQMSTRDAFQLIFLPGFSTATVVSNVSGRGVGMDVVRTNIQNLKGMIDIESELGTGTTFIIKLPLTLAIIQGLLVKVKAETYALPLSSVVEVVAIDINNVYTVNRQEVIRIRTEVLPIIRLDNALGVTTDKEDLEDRYVVVVGLGMQRIGLVVDELLGQQEIVIKSLGEYLGTIPGIAGSTILGDGRVIMIIDVAELIQDCYSKKYFKH
;
A
#
# COMPACT_ATOMS: atom_id res chain seq x y z
N VAL A 1 -11.77 -7.17 -1.92
CA VAL A 1 -13.01 -6.37 -1.72
C VAL A 1 -13.37 -5.71 -3.05
N PRO A 2 -14.66 -5.53 -3.38
CA PRO A 2 -15.05 -4.88 -4.63
C PRO A 2 -14.51 -3.44 -4.71
N ILE A 3 -13.93 -3.08 -5.85
CA ILE A 3 -13.37 -1.75 -6.08
C ILE A 3 -14.44 -0.66 -6.09
N GLY A 4 -15.72 -1.00 -6.30
CA GLY A 4 -16.84 -0.06 -6.20
C GLY A 4 -16.85 0.75 -4.90
N LYS A 5 -16.27 0.23 -3.80
CA LYS A 5 -16.07 0.99 -2.54
C LYS A 5 -15.21 2.24 -2.72
N LEU A 6 -14.18 2.18 -3.56
CA LEU A 6 -13.34 3.33 -3.93
C LEU A 6 -14.15 4.40 -4.65
N TYR A 7 -15.09 3.99 -5.51
CA TYR A 7 -15.90 4.88 -6.34
C TYR A 7 -17.12 5.49 -5.64
N GLN A 8 -17.51 5.03 -4.46
CA GLN A 8 -18.70 5.52 -3.75
C GLN A 8 -18.74 7.04 -3.54
N LYS A 9 -17.59 7.67 -3.34
CA LYS A 9 -17.49 9.12 -3.14
C LYS A 9 -17.41 9.91 -4.46
N ALA A 10 -17.06 9.25 -5.57
CA ALA A 10 -16.81 9.91 -6.86
C ALA A 10 -18.02 10.70 -7.40
N PRO A 11 -19.27 10.19 -7.36
CA PRO A 11 -20.42 10.96 -7.85
C PRO A 11 -20.62 12.29 -7.13
N ARG A 12 -20.35 12.32 -5.81
CA ARG A 12 -20.44 13.55 -5.01
C ARG A 12 -19.31 14.51 -5.37
N ILE A 13 -18.07 14.01 -5.43
CA ILE A 13 -16.89 14.81 -5.77
C ILE A 13 -17.04 15.45 -7.15
N VAL A 14 -17.43 14.67 -8.17
CA VAL A 14 -17.64 15.17 -9.53
C VAL A 14 -18.72 16.24 -9.56
N ARG A 15 -19.84 16.04 -8.86
CA ARG A 15 -20.93 17.03 -8.79
C ARG A 15 -20.47 18.35 -8.16
N ASP A 16 -19.71 18.28 -7.07
CA ASP A 16 -19.24 19.47 -6.34
C ASP A 16 -18.22 20.24 -7.20
N LEU A 17 -17.27 19.55 -7.81
CA LEU A 17 -16.26 20.16 -8.71
C LEU A 17 -16.88 20.68 -10.02
N ALA A 18 -17.88 20.00 -10.59
CA ALA A 18 -18.58 20.47 -11.78
C ALA A 18 -19.28 21.81 -11.52
N LYS A 19 -19.88 21.99 -10.32
CA LYS A 19 -20.45 23.27 -9.90
C LYS A 19 -19.38 24.32 -9.67
N GLU A 20 -18.29 23.97 -8.98
CA GLU A 20 -17.18 24.86 -8.68
C GLU A 20 -16.56 25.46 -9.97
N PHE A 21 -16.35 24.62 -10.99
CA PHE A 21 -15.77 25.05 -12.26
C PHE A 21 -16.79 25.48 -13.32
N GLY A 22 -18.09 25.45 -13.02
CA GLY A 22 -19.15 25.84 -13.96
C GLY A 22 -19.27 24.93 -15.20
N LYS A 23 -19.03 23.63 -15.04
CA LYS A 23 -19.05 22.63 -16.13
C LYS A 23 -20.20 21.64 -15.96
N GLN A 24 -20.59 21.01 -17.06
CA GLN A 24 -21.60 19.94 -17.05
C GLN A 24 -20.88 18.60 -17.28
N ILE A 25 -20.91 17.71 -16.30
CA ILE A 25 -20.12 16.47 -16.30
C ILE A 25 -21.01 15.29 -15.88
N ASN A 26 -20.98 14.24 -16.69
CA ASN A 26 -21.53 12.93 -16.39
C ASN A 26 -20.43 12.00 -15.89
N LEU A 27 -20.70 11.27 -14.81
CA LEU A 27 -19.81 10.21 -14.32
C LEU A 27 -20.36 8.85 -14.71
N THR A 28 -19.54 8.04 -15.37
CA THR A 28 -19.82 6.63 -15.65
C THR A 28 -18.86 5.77 -14.84
N VAL A 29 -19.37 4.73 -14.18
CA VAL A 29 -18.57 3.75 -13.46
C VAL A 29 -18.79 2.37 -14.11
N LYS A 30 -17.71 1.63 -14.33
CA LYS A 30 -17.70 0.28 -14.91
C LYS A 30 -16.77 -0.62 -14.11
N GLY A 31 -17.05 -1.92 -14.10
CA GLY A 31 -16.21 -2.91 -13.43
C GLY A 31 -16.13 -2.73 -11.90
N GLU A 32 -17.19 -2.20 -11.29
CA GLU A 32 -17.27 -1.94 -9.86
C GLU A 32 -17.23 -3.23 -9.00
N GLU A 33 -17.52 -4.37 -9.62
CA GLU A 33 -17.40 -5.72 -9.08
C GLU A 33 -15.95 -6.24 -8.99
N THR A 34 -15.00 -5.63 -9.71
CA THR A 34 -13.60 -6.09 -9.75
C THR A 34 -13.00 -6.10 -8.35
N GLU A 35 -12.45 -7.24 -7.94
CA GLU A 35 -11.91 -7.42 -6.59
C GLU A 35 -10.47 -6.90 -6.49
N ILE A 36 -10.22 -6.12 -5.43
CA ILE A 36 -8.90 -5.56 -5.11
C ILE A 36 -8.62 -5.65 -3.60
N ASP A 37 -7.36 -5.60 -3.19
CA ASP A 37 -7.00 -5.55 -1.78
C ASP A 37 -7.54 -4.28 -1.09
N ARG A 38 -7.92 -4.40 0.19
CA ARG A 38 -8.48 -3.26 0.94
C ARG A 38 -7.46 -2.15 1.18
N GLY A 39 -6.21 -2.50 1.52
CA GLY A 39 -5.15 -1.51 1.74
C GLY A 39 -4.84 -0.74 0.46
N ILE A 40 -4.90 -1.40 -0.69
CA ILE A 40 -4.80 -0.73 -1.99
C ILE A 40 -5.94 0.29 -2.19
N ILE A 41 -7.19 0.00 -1.80
CA ILE A 41 -8.30 0.97 -1.91
C ILE A 41 -8.02 2.23 -1.07
N GLU A 42 -7.51 2.06 0.15
CA GLU A 42 -7.24 3.17 1.07
C GLU A 42 -6.15 4.09 0.49
N GLU A 43 -5.07 3.51 -0.03
CA GLU A 43 -3.96 4.25 -0.66
C GLU A 43 -4.31 4.90 -2.01
N LEU A 44 -5.29 4.35 -2.75
CA LEU A 44 -5.75 4.89 -4.03
C LEU A 44 -6.76 6.04 -3.93
N ASN A 45 -7.32 6.30 -2.74
CA ASN A 45 -8.38 7.30 -2.58
C ASN A 45 -7.91 8.71 -2.99
N ASP A 46 -6.78 9.15 -2.43
CA ASP A 46 -6.19 10.45 -2.71
C ASP A 46 -5.75 10.59 -4.19
N PRO A 47 -5.02 9.61 -4.77
CA PRO A 47 -4.76 9.57 -6.21
C PRO A 47 -5.99 9.69 -7.09
N LEU A 48 -7.05 8.94 -6.78
CA LEU A 48 -8.29 8.95 -7.55
C LEU A 48 -8.95 10.33 -7.52
N VAL A 49 -9.10 10.92 -6.33
CA VAL A 49 -9.69 12.25 -6.16
C VAL A 49 -8.91 13.28 -6.97
N HIS A 50 -7.58 13.19 -6.96
CA HIS A 50 -6.72 14.09 -7.70
C HIS A 50 -6.90 13.96 -9.22
N MET A 51 -6.93 12.73 -9.76
CA MET A 51 -7.18 12.51 -11.19
C MET A 51 -8.57 13.01 -11.62
N ILE A 52 -9.60 12.73 -10.83
CA ILE A 52 -10.96 13.25 -11.08
C ILE A 52 -10.97 14.78 -11.11
N ARG A 53 -10.28 15.42 -10.16
CA ARG A 53 -10.15 16.88 -10.13
C ARG A 53 -9.45 17.41 -11.38
N ASN A 54 -8.36 16.79 -11.81
CA ASN A 54 -7.64 17.22 -13.02
C ASN A 54 -8.51 17.08 -14.27
N SER A 55 -9.30 16.00 -14.38
CA SER A 55 -10.29 15.86 -15.45
C SER A 55 -11.37 16.94 -15.35
N CYS A 56 -11.89 17.26 -14.16
CA CYS A 56 -12.89 18.32 -13.98
C CYS A 56 -12.36 19.73 -14.25
N ASP A 57 -11.17 20.08 -13.78
CA ASP A 57 -10.58 21.43 -13.88
C ASP A 57 -9.93 21.65 -15.25
N HIS A 58 -9.03 20.76 -15.66
CA HIS A 58 -8.20 20.97 -16.83
C HIS A 58 -8.65 20.14 -18.04
N GLY A 59 -9.19 18.94 -17.83
CA GLY A 59 -9.61 18.03 -18.90
C GLY A 59 -10.86 18.51 -19.66
N ILE A 60 -12.02 18.49 -18.98
CA ILE A 60 -13.32 18.84 -19.55
C ILE A 60 -13.38 20.35 -19.84
N GLU A 61 -13.81 20.73 -21.03
CA GLU A 61 -13.98 22.13 -21.44
C GLU A 61 -15.31 22.70 -20.94
N SER A 62 -15.48 24.03 -21.00
CA SER A 62 -16.79 24.64 -20.71
C SER A 62 -17.85 24.18 -21.74
N PRO A 63 -19.16 24.16 -21.40
CA PRO A 63 -20.20 23.75 -22.34
C PRO A 63 -20.17 24.53 -23.67
N GLN A 64 -19.81 25.81 -23.62
CA GLN A 64 -19.70 26.66 -24.80
C GLN A 64 -18.52 26.26 -25.70
N GLU A 65 -17.35 25.97 -25.10
CA GLU A 65 -16.17 25.50 -25.83
C GLU A 65 -16.40 24.12 -26.45
N ARG A 66 -17.09 23.22 -25.73
CA ARG A 66 -17.44 21.89 -26.24
C ARG A 66 -18.33 21.96 -27.47
N ILE A 67 -19.38 22.79 -27.43
CA ILE A 67 -20.27 23.00 -28.59
C ILE A 67 -19.50 23.58 -29.78
N LYS A 68 -18.59 24.54 -29.55
CA LYS A 68 -17.73 25.09 -30.61
C LYS A 68 -16.79 24.04 -31.23
N ALA A 69 -16.32 23.09 -30.42
CA ALA A 69 -15.51 21.96 -30.87
C ALA A 69 -16.33 20.81 -31.47
N GLY A 70 -17.66 20.94 -31.58
CA GLY A 70 -18.55 19.90 -32.12
C GLY A 70 -18.84 18.75 -31.15
N LYS A 71 -18.55 18.92 -29.86
CA LYS A 71 -18.74 17.92 -28.80
C LYS A 71 -20.04 18.16 -28.02
N PRO A 72 -20.62 17.12 -27.39
CA PRO A 72 -21.78 17.30 -26.51
C PRO A 72 -21.49 18.29 -25.37
N ALA A 73 -22.49 19.09 -24.99
CA ALA A 73 -22.33 20.08 -23.91
C ALA A 73 -21.94 19.44 -22.56
N ASN A 74 -22.43 18.22 -22.30
CA ASN A 74 -22.04 17.41 -21.15
C ASN A 74 -20.73 16.67 -21.46
N GLY A 75 -19.69 16.91 -20.67
CA GLY A 75 -18.50 16.07 -20.64
C GLY A 75 -18.76 14.74 -19.91
N THR A 76 -17.94 13.74 -20.18
CA THR A 76 -18.03 12.43 -19.54
C THR A 76 -16.69 12.06 -18.91
N ILE A 77 -16.73 11.72 -17.62
CA ILE A 77 -15.63 11.05 -16.92
C ILE A 77 -16.04 9.60 -16.71
N THR A 78 -15.16 8.67 -17.08
CA THR A 78 -15.37 7.23 -16.92
C THR A 78 -14.33 6.68 -15.94
N LEU A 79 -14.81 6.00 -14.90
CA LEU A 79 -14.00 5.18 -14.01
C LEU A 79 -14.25 3.72 -14.37
N ASP A 80 -13.21 3.04 -14.80
CA ASP A 80 -13.28 1.65 -15.25
C ASP A 80 -12.22 0.82 -14.56
N ALA A 81 -12.56 -0.43 -14.24
CA ALA A 81 -11.69 -1.35 -13.54
C ALA A 81 -11.88 -2.76 -14.09
N GLU A 82 -10.82 -3.31 -14.66
CA GLU A 82 -10.85 -4.63 -15.28
C GLU A 82 -9.68 -5.46 -14.76
N GLN A 83 -9.87 -6.78 -14.71
CA GLN A 83 -8.78 -7.71 -14.45
C GLN A 83 -8.15 -8.16 -15.77
N GLU A 84 -6.89 -7.80 -16.00
CA GLU A 84 -6.09 -8.23 -17.15
C GLU A 84 -4.95 -9.16 -16.69
N GLY A 85 -5.19 -10.47 -16.80
CA GLY A 85 -4.24 -11.49 -16.34
C GLY A 85 -3.98 -11.41 -14.84
N ASN A 86 -2.73 -11.16 -14.46
CA ASN A 86 -2.30 -11.01 -13.06
C ASN A 86 -2.30 -9.55 -12.57
N ASN A 87 -2.90 -8.63 -13.33
CA ASN A 87 -3.00 -7.23 -12.93
C ASN A 87 -4.46 -6.79 -12.91
N ILE A 88 -4.74 -5.86 -12.01
CA ILE A 88 -5.94 -5.03 -12.04
C ILE A 88 -5.56 -3.77 -12.81
N VAL A 89 -6.33 -3.45 -13.84
CA VAL A 89 -6.14 -2.27 -14.68
C VAL A 89 -7.28 -1.30 -14.40
N LEU A 90 -6.92 -0.15 -13.84
CA LEU A 90 -7.83 0.95 -13.58
C LEU A 90 -7.66 2.00 -14.67
N ARG A 91 -8.76 2.43 -15.27
CA ARG A 91 -8.78 3.50 -16.26
C ARG A 91 -9.62 4.66 -15.74
N ILE A 92 -9.01 5.83 -15.73
CA ILE A 92 -9.68 7.10 -15.41
C ILE A 92 -9.64 7.92 -16.69
N SER A 93 -10.76 7.96 -17.41
CA SER A 93 -10.86 8.59 -18.73
C SER A 93 -11.76 9.81 -18.69
N ASP A 94 -11.41 10.85 -19.44
CA ASP A 94 -12.28 11.97 -19.77
C ASP A 94 -12.33 12.19 -21.28
N ASP A 95 -13.47 12.68 -21.76
CA ASP A 95 -13.67 13.08 -23.16
C ASP A 95 -13.35 14.57 -23.37
N GLY A 96 -12.38 15.11 -22.63
CA GLY A 96 -12.00 16.51 -22.62
C GLY A 96 -11.13 16.94 -23.80
N LYS A 97 -10.41 18.05 -23.65
CA LYS A 97 -9.57 18.61 -24.72
C LYS A 97 -8.28 17.82 -25.00
N GLY A 98 -7.97 16.81 -24.19
CA GLY A 98 -6.70 16.11 -24.23
C GLY A 98 -5.52 16.94 -23.74
N MET A 99 -4.33 16.34 -23.81
CA MET A 99 -3.07 16.92 -23.38
C MET A 99 -2.27 17.40 -24.58
N ASP A 100 -1.74 18.62 -24.50
CA ASP A 100 -0.88 19.20 -25.53
C ASP A 100 0.59 18.87 -25.21
N PRO A 101 1.24 17.93 -25.95
CA PRO A 101 2.60 17.51 -25.63
C PRO A 101 3.62 18.63 -25.79
N GLU A 102 3.41 19.57 -26.72
CA GLU A 102 4.34 20.67 -26.95
C GLU A 102 4.25 21.70 -25.82
N LYS A 103 3.04 22.01 -25.34
CA LYS A 103 2.89 22.86 -24.14
C LYS A 103 3.51 22.23 -22.90
N ILE A 104 3.41 20.91 -22.75
CA ILE A 104 4.00 20.20 -21.61
C ILE A 104 5.53 20.27 -21.67
N LYS A 105 6.12 20.02 -22.84
CA LYS A 105 7.57 20.16 -23.05
C LYS A 105 8.07 21.57 -22.74
N LEU A 106 7.40 22.59 -23.29
CA LEU A 106 7.76 24.00 -23.07
C LEU A 106 7.71 24.35 -21.58
N LYS A 107 6.62 23.96 -20.90
CA LYS A 107 6.47 24.19 -19.46
C LYS A 107 7.51 23.47 -18.61
N ALA A 108 7.96 22.28 -19.03
CA ALA A 108 9.03 21.55 -18.35
C ALA A 108 10.38 22.26 -18.46
N VAL A 109 10.67 22.87 -19.62
CA VAL A 109 11.88 23.68 -19.83
C VAL A 109 11.83 24.98 -19.05
N GLU A 110 10.70 25.70 -19.06
CA GLU A 110 10.50 26.91 -18.27
C GLU A 110 10.69 26.69 -16.77
N LYS A 111 10.38 25.48 -16.31
CA LYS A 111 10.54 25.05 -14.90
C LYS A 111 11.92 24.45 -14.60
N GLU A 112 12.84 24.45 -15.56
CA GLU A 112 14.19 23.89 -15.45
C GLU A 112 14.22 22.41 -15.06
N ILE A 113 13.14 21.66 -15.31
CA ILE A 113 13.02 20.23 -15.00
C ILE A 113 13.82 19.40 -16.02
N ILE A 114 13.89 19.89 -17.27
CA ILE A 114 14.56 19.22 -18.37
C ILE A 114 15.22 20.25 -19.30
N SER A 115 16.32 19.86 -19.97
CA SER A 115 17.00 20.75 -20.91
C SER A 115 16.26 20.85 -22.25
N ALA A 116 16.41 22.00 -22.92
CA ALA A 116 15.84 22.25 -24.25
C ALA A 116 16.37 21.28 -25.33
N GLU A 117 17.57 20.72 -25.14
CA GLU A 117 18.14 19.72 -26.04
C GLU A 117 17.43 18.37 -25.91
N THR A 118 17.03 18.00 -24.69
CA THR A 118 16.41 16.70 -24.42
C THR A 118 15.00 16.62 -25.01
N ILE A 119 14.23 17.71 -25.01
CA ILE A 119 12.84 17.70 -25.50
C ILE A 119 12.70 17.45 -27.01
N GLN A 120 13.74 17.74 -27.81
CA GLN A 120 13.68 17.59 -29.27
C GLN A 120 13.64 16.12 -29.72
N GLN A 121 14.13 15.22 -28.87
CA GLN A 121 14.16 13.78 -29.15
C GLN A 121 13.04 13.01 -28.43
N MET A 122 12.21 13.70 -27.64
CA MET A 122 11.15 13.05 -26.86
C MET A 122 9.94 12.68 -27.71
N SER A 123 9.47 11.46 -27.53
CA SER A 123 8.17 11.04 -28.08
C SER A 123 7.01 11.78 -27.38
N THR A 124 5.84 11.79 -28.01
CA THR A 124 4.61 12.30 -27.41
C THR A 124 4.30 11.63 -26.07
N ARG A 125 4.52 10.31 -25.98
CA ARG A 125 4.29 9.54 -24.75
C ARG A 125 5.24 9.98 -23.63
N ASP A 126 6.52 10.16 -23.95
CA ASP A 126 7.51 10.64 -22.97
C ASP A 126 7.18 12.06 -22.51
N ALA A 127 6.64 12.90 -23.39
CA ALA A 127 6.20 14.24 -23.02
C ALA A 127 5.10 14.20 -21.95
N PHE A 128 4.12 13.32 -22.06
CA PHE A 128 3.09 13.16 -21.03
C PHE A 128 3.67 12.68 -19.70
N GLN A 129 4.70 11.85 -19.72
CA GLN A 129 5.36 11.36 -18.51
C GLN A 129 6.05 12.48 -17.70
N LEU A 130 6.34 13.63 -18.30
CA LEU A 130 6.90 14.80 -17.61
C LEU A 130 6.00 15.33 -16.50
N ILE A 131 4.67 15.13 -16.59
CA ILE A 131 3.75 15.64 -15.57
C ILE A 131 3.97 15.00 -14.21
N PHE A 132 4.57 13.81 -14.17
CA PHE A 132 4.87 13.09 -12.94
C PHE A 132 6.22 13.48 -12.32
N LEU A 133 6.99 14.37 -12.96
CA LEU A 133 8.26 14.82 -12.41
C LEU A 133 8.03 15.79 -11.24
N PRO A 134 8.83 15.68 -10.15
CA PRO A 134 8.78 16.63 -9.06
C PRO A 134 8.93 18.07 -9.57
N GLY A 135 8.12 18.98 -9.05
CA GLY A 135 8.16 20.40 -9.45
C GLY A 135 7.42 20.75 -10.74
N PHE A 136 6.87 19.77 -11.48
CA PHE A 136 6.04 20.05 -12.65
C PHE A 136 4.69 20.66 -12.23
N SER A 137 3.98 19.97 -11.34
CA SER A 137 2.68 20.38 -10.79
C SER A 137 2.85 21.12 -9.45
N THR A 138 3.52 22.28 -9.47
CA THR A 138 3.75 23.12 -8.27
C THR A 138 2.50 23.85 -7.77
N ALA A 139 1.33 23.64 -8.38
CA ALA A 139 0.07 24.09 -7.81
C ALA A 139 -0.33 23.11 -6.68
N THR A 140 0.26 23.29 -5.50
CA THR A 140 -0.19 22.63 -4.28
C THR A 140 -1.59 23.13 -3.95
N VAL A 141 -2.61 22.46 -4.47
CA VAL A 141 -3.96 22.62 -3.93
C VAL A 141 -4.03 21.72 -2.71
N VAL A 142 -4.12 22.33 -1.53
CA VAL A 142 -4.39 21.60 -0.29
C VAL A 142 -5.70 20.85 -0.49
N SER A 143 -5.65 19.51 -0.48
CA SER A 143 -6.87 18.71 -0.46
C SER A 143 -7.62 19.04 0.82
N ASN A 144 -8.85 19.55 0.71
CA ASN A 144 -9.74 19.78 1.87
C ASN A 144 -10.05 18.48 2.64
N VAL A 145 -9.70 17.31 2.09
CA VAL A 145 -9.97 15.99 2.68
C VAL A 145 -8.77 15.47 3.48
N SER A 146 -7.53 15.77 3.08
CA SER A 146 -6.31 15.18 3.69
C SER A 146 -5.23 16.19 4.13
N GLY A 147 -5.41 17.50 3.89
CA GLY A 147 -4.51 18.54 4.39
C GLY A 147 -3.10 18.55 3.80
N ARG A 148 -2.81 17.67 2.83
CA ARG A 148 -1.54 17.61 2.09
C ARG A 148 -1.73 18.16 0.68
N GLY A 149 -0.69 18.82 0.15
CA GLY A 149 -0.64 19.16 -1.27
C GLY A 149 -0.44 17.88 -2.08
N VAL A 150 -1.31 17.60 -3.05
CA VAL A 150 -1.21 16.41 -3.91
C VAL A 150 -0.83 16.87 -5.30
N GLY A 151 0.38 16.54 -5.74
CA GLY A 151 0.83 16.67 -7.12
C GLY A 151 0.81 15.31 -7.84
N MET A 152 0.96 15.32 -9.16
CA MET A 152 1.03 14.09 -9.97
C MET A 152 2.29 13.25 -9.64
N ASP A 153 3.36 13.88 -9.17
CA ASP A 153 4.55 13.20 -8.63
C ASP A 153 4.22 12.35 -7.39
N VAL A 154 3.38 12.88 -6.49
CA VAL A 154 2.87 12.14 -5.32
C VAL A 154 1.99 10.98 -5.79
N VAL A 155 1.10 11.21 -6.76
CA VAL A 155 0.27 10.14 -7.35
C VAL A 155 1.12 8.99 -7.89
N ARG A 156 2.16 9.31 -8.68
CA ARG A 156 3.09 8.29 -9.21
C ARG A 156 3.81 7.54 -8.10
N THR A 157 4.30 8.26 -7.10
CA THR A 157 5.01 7.66 -5.95
C THR A 157 4.11 6.70 -5.18
N ASN A 158 2.86 7.09 -4.89
CA ASN A 158 1.89 6.22 -4.22
C ASN A 158 1.65 4.94 -5.03
N ILE A 159 1.44 5.06 -6.35
CA ILE A 159 1.20 3.90 -7.21
C ILE A 159 2.44 2.98 -7.27
N GLN A 160 3.64 3.54 -7.31
CA GLN A 160 4.89 2.77 -7.29
C GLN A 160 5.09 2.03 -5.96
N ASN A 161 4.72 2.64 -4.83
CA ASN A 161 4.77 1.98 -3.51
C ASN A 161 3.84 0.76 -3.44
N LEU A 162 2.74 0.80 -4.17
CA LEU A 162 1.84 -0.34 -4.36
C LEU A 162 2.37 -1.38 -5.37
N LYS A 163 3.64 -1.26 -5.80
CA LYS A 163 4.27 -2.06 -6.86
C LYS A 163 3.51 -1.97 -8.19
N GLY A 164 2.76 -0.89 -8.39
CA GLY A 164 2.02 -0.62 -9.62
C GLY A 164 2.78 0.27 -10.60
N MET A 165 2.16 0.48 -11.75
CA MET A 165 2.58 1.45 -12.76
C MET A 165 1.42 2.35 -13.14
N ILE A 166 1.74 3.58 -13.53
CA ILE A 166 0.79 4.54 -14.10
C ILE A 166 1.29 4.98 -15.47
N ASP A 167 0.36 5.06 -16.42
CA ASP A 167 0.60 5.53 -17.78
C ASP A 167 -0.50 6.49 -18.22
N ILE A 168 -0.26 7.19 -19.33
CA ILE A 168 -1.17 8.19 -19.86
C ILE A 168 -1.32 7.97 -21.36
N GLU A 169 -2.58 7.88 -21.80
CA GLU A 169 -2.97 7.95 -23.19
C GLU A 169 -3.81 9.21 -23.39
N SER A 170 -3.41 10.09 -24.30
CA SER A 170 -4.14 11.33 -24.54
C SER A 170 -4.01 11.76 -25.99
N GLU A 171 -5.11 12.28 -26.52
CA GLU A 171 -5.18 12.85 -27.87
C GLU A 171 -5.91 14.20 -27.80
N LEU A 172 -5.31 15.21 -28.46
CA LEU A 172 -5.86 16.56 -28.51
C LEU A 172 -7.24 16.57 -29.15
N GLY A 173 -8.20 17.19 -28.47
CA GLY A 173 -9.60 17.28 -28.87
C GLY A 173 -10.45 16.06 -28.49
N THR A 174 -9.83 14.90 -28.27
CA THR A 174 -10.52 13.64 -27.95
C THR A 174 -10.67 13.43 -26.45
N GLY A 175 -9.59 13.57 -25.68
CA GLY A 175 -9.61 13.30 -24.24
C GLY A 175 -8.31 12.76 -23.67
N THR A 176 -8.37 12.35 -22.40
CA THR A 176 -7.22 11.80 -21.65
C THR A 176 -7.65 10.56 -20.88
N THR A 177 -6.80 9.55 -20.82
CA THR A 177 -6.96 8.35 -20.01
C THR A 177 -5.71 8.11 -19.19
N PHE A 178 -5.86 8.09 -17.87
CA PHE A 178 -4.86 7.56 -16.95
C PHE A 178 -5.07 6.06 -16.80
N ILE A 179 -4.01 5.28 -16.99
CA ILE A 179 -4.04 3.81 -16.90
C ILE A 179 -3.14 3.41 -15.74
N ILE A 180 -3.75 2.86 -14.68
CA ILE A 180 -3.03 2.34 -13.53
C ILE A 180 -3.07 0.82 -13.60
N LYS A 181 -1.91 0.17 -13.58
CA LYS A 181 -1.82 -1.29 -13.48
C LYS A 181 -1.26 -1.65 -12.11
N LEU A 182 -2.01 -2.46 -11.37
CA LEU A 182 -1.66 -2.92 -10.04
C LEU A 182 -1.58 -4.45 -10.04
N PRO A 183 -0.61 -5.06 -9.36
CA PRO A 183 -0.59 -6.50 -9.19
C PRO A 183 -1.89 -6.98 -8.52
N LEU A 184 -2.49 -8.05 -9.05
CA LEU A 184 -3.66 -8.72 -8.48
C LEU A 184 -3.35 -9.32 -7.09
N THR A 185 -2.07 -9.58 -6.82
CA THR A 185 -1.63 -10.44 -5.72
C THR A 185 -1.76 -9.80 -4.35
N LEU A 186 -2.41 -10.53 -3.46
CA LEU A 186 -2.12 -10.55 -2.03
C LEU A 186 -0.67 -11.03 -1.83
N ALA A 187 0.06 -10.48 -0.86
CA ALA A 187 1.45 -10.88 -0.62
C ALA A 187 1.51 -12.34 -0.13
N ILE A 188 2.02 -13.25 -0.96
CA ILE A 188 2.38 -14.62 -0.56
C ILE A 188 3.76 -14.57 0.08
N ILE A 189 3.87 -15.07 1.29
CA ILE A 189 5.15 -15.26 1.99
C ILE A 189 5.26 -16.70 2.50
N GLN A 190 6.48 -17.16 2.76
CA GLN A 190 6.69 -18.38 3.53
C GLN A 190 6.59 -18.07 5.02
N GLY A 191 5.71 -18.78 5.72
CA GLY A 191 5.54 -18.70 7.17
C GLY A 191 6.01 -19.97 7.86
N LEU A 192 6.71 -19.83 8.99
CA LEU A 192 6.89 -20.89 9.97
C LEU A 192 5.67 -20.88 10.91
N LEU A 193 4.87 -21.94 10.86
CA LEU A 193 3.74 -22.14 11.75
C LEU A 193 4.22 -22.63 13.10
N VAL A 194 3.85 -21.89 14.14
CA VAL A 194 4.20 -22.17 15.53
C VAL A 194 2.94 -22.22 16.38
N LYS A 195 2.98 -23.05 17.40
CA LYS A 195 1.90 -23.18 18.37
C LYS A 195 2.26 -22.48 19.65
N VAL A 196 1.31 -21.73 20.18
CA VAL A 196 1.39 -21.07 21.48
C VAL A 196 0.09 -21.41 22.20
N LYS A 197 0.20 -22.34 23.15
CA LYS A 197 -0.91 -23.01 23.84
C LYS A 197 -1.88 -23.64 22.84
N ALA A 198 -3.13 -23.20 22.83
CA ALA A 198 -4.16 -23.70 21.93
C ALA A 198 -4.14 -23.00 20.55
N GLU A 199 -3.44 -21.87 20.44
CA GLU A 199 -3.47 -21.01 19.27
C GLU A 199 -2.30 -21.28 18.33
N THR A 200 -2.53 -21.04 17.04
CA THR A 200 -1.52 -21.16 15.99
C THR A 200 -1.20 -19.79 15.44
N TYR A 201 0.08 -19.51 15.27
CA TYR A 201 0.61 -18.26 14.73
C TYR A 201 1.57 -18.54 13.59
N ALA A 202 1.76 -17.56 12.71
CA ALA A 202 2.75 -17.61 11.65
C ALA A 202 3.86 -16.59 11.87
N LEU A 203 5.10 -17.05 11.81
CA LEU A 203 6.29 -16.21 11.78
C LEU A 203 6.79 -16.11 10.32
N PRO A 204 7.05 -14.91 9.77
CA PRO A 204 7.69 -14.79 8.46
C PRO A 204 9.03 -15.52 8.45
N LEU A 205 9.17 -16.54 7.60
CA LEU A 205 10.37 -17.38 7.56
C LEU A 205 11.63 -16.58 7.21
N SER A 206 11.48 -15.49 6.45
CA SER A 206 12.54 -14.54 6.13
C SER A 206 13.18 -13.88 7.36
N SER A 207 12.46 -13.84 8.48
CA SER A 207 12.95 -13.27 9.73
C SER A 207 13.53 -14.33 10.67
N VAL A 208 13.34 -15.62 10.37
CA VAL A 208 13.83 -16.73 11.20
C VAL A 208 15.28 -17.04 10.86
N VAL A 209 16.15 -17.00 11.86
CA VAL A 209 17.58 -17.30 11.74
C VAL A 209 17.84 -18.77 12.03
N GLU A 210 17.35 -19.27 13.17
CA GLU A 210 17.45 -20.67 13.56
C GLU A 210 16.36 -21.03 14.59
N VAL A 211 16.15 -22.32 14.82
CA VAL A 211 15.23 -22.82 15.84
C VAL A 211 15.95 -23.79 16.75
N VAL A 212 15.80 -23.61 18.07
CA VAL A 212 16.55 -24.36 19.08
C VAL A 212 15.57 -24.86 20.15
N ALA A 213 15.68 -26.11 20.59
CA ALA A 213 14.94 -26.60 21.74
C ALA A 213 15.50 -25.96 23.03
N ILE A 214 14.63 -25.57 23.96
CA ILE A 214 15.06 -24.90 25.19
C ILE A 214 15.74 -25.91 26.12
N ASP A 215 16.96 -25.57 26.54
CA ASP A 215 17.58 -26.11 27.75
C ASP A 215 17.47 -25.06 28.85
N ILE A 216 16.64 -25.33 29.86
CA ILE A 216 16.36 -24.39 30.95
C ILE A 216 17.62 -23.98 31.72
N ASN A 217 18.66 -24.81 31.73
CA ASN A 217 19.93 -24.50 32.38
C ASN A 217 20.72 -23.39 31.67
N ASN A 218 20.37 -23.10 30.41
CA ASN A 218 20.96 -22.03 29.61
C ASN A 218 20.08 -20.77 29.56
N VAL A 219 18.98 -20.73 30.33
CA VAL A 219 18.13 -19.55 30.49
C VAL A 219 18.52 -18.82 31.77
N TYR A 220 18.76 -17.52 31.64
CA TYR A 220 19.17 -16.65 32.74
C TYR A 220 18.30 -15.41 32.77
N THR A 221 18.22 -14.75 33.93
CA THR A 221 17.52 -13.47 34.06
C THR A 221 18.53 -12.39 34.37
N VAL A 222 18.62 -11.38 33.51
CA VAL A 222 19.52 -10.22 33.66
C VAL A 222 18.69 -8.94 33.60
N ASN A 223 18.78 -8.09 34.62
CA ASN A 223 18.03 -6.82 34.70
C ASN A 223 16.51 -6.95 34.46
N ARG A 224 15.90 -8.04 34.96
CA ARG A 224 14.48 -8.40 34.81
C ARG A 224 14.03 -8.83 33.41
N GLN A 225 14.98 -9.10 32.51
CA GLN A 225 14.73 -9.71 31.22
C GLN A 225 15.30 -11.12 31.20
N GLU A 226 14.56 -12.05 30.61
CA GLU A 226 15.08 -13.39 30.33
C GLU A 226 15.98 -13.36 29.10
N VAL A 227 17.12 -14.03 29.21
CA VAL A 227 18.09 -14.22 28.13
C VAL A 227 18.41 -15.71 28.03
N ILE A 228 18.71 -16.18 26.82
CA ILE A 228 19.18 -17.54 26.56
C ILE A 228 20.60 -17.47 26.01
N ARG A 229 21.47 -18.36 26.49
CA ARG A 229 22.79 -18.56 25.89
C ARG A 229 22.71 -19.65 24.83
N ILE A 230 22.86 -19.26 23.57
CA ILE A 230 22.92 -20.18 22.43
C ILE A 230 24.35 -20.14 21.88
N ARG A 231 25.08 -21.23 22.07
CA ARG A 231 26.52 -21.32 21.76
C ARG A 231 27.31 -20.21 22.47
N THR A 232 27.86 -19.26 21.73
CA THR A 232 28.63 -18.12 22.26
C THR A 232 27.82 -16.82 22.33
N GLU A 233 26.58 -16.81 21.82
CA GLU A 233 25.71 -15.63 21.81
C GLU A 233 24.75 -15.67 23.01
N VAL A 234 24.51 -14.49 23.59
CA VAL A 234 23.47 -14.29 24.63
C VAL A 234 22.38 -13.45 23.99
N LEU A 235 21.19 -14.04 23.85
CA LEU A 235 20.06 -13.42 23.18
C LEU A 235 18.94 -13.14 24.19
N PRO A 236 18.32 -11.95 24.18
CA PRO A 236 17.09 -11.74 24.93
C PRO A 236 15.98 -12.63 24.36
N ILE A 237 15.19 -13.24 25.24
CA ILE A 237 14.03 -14.02 24.85
C ILE A 237 12.74 -13.33 25.23
N ILE A 238 11.73 -13.47 24.37
CA ILE A 238 10.35 -13.04 24.60
C ILE A 238 9.50 -14.29 24.61
N ARG A 239 8.72 -14.47 25.67
CA ARG A 239 7.69 -15.52 25.70
C ARG A 239 6.47 -15.07 24.93
N LEU A 240 6.12 -15.79 23.85
CA LEU A 240 5.09 -15.34 22.92
C LEU A 240 3.68 -15.38 23.54
N ASP A 241 3.43 -16.33 24.46
CA ASP A 241 2.21 -16.38 25.26
C ASP A 241 2.00 -15.09 26.06
N ASN A 242 3.04 -14.61 26.74
CA ASN A 242 3.00 -13.35 27.49
C ASN A 242 2.87 -12.13 26.57
N ALA A 243 3.62 -12.10 25.47
CA ALA A 243 3.60 -10.97 24.53
C ALA A 243 2.24 -10.79 23.86
N LEU A 244 1.54 -11.90 23.59
CA LEU A 244 0.24 -11.91 22.92
C LEU A 244 -0.95 -11.93 23.90
N GLY A 245 -0.69 -11.92 25.20
CA GLY A 245 -1.73 -11.91 26.23
C GLY A 245 -2.56 -13.20 26.28
N VAL A 246 -1.98 -14.33 25.87
CA VAL A 246 -2.64 -15.64 25.91
C VAL A 246 -2.67 -16.14 27.35
N THR A 247 -3.87 -16.34 27.90
CA THR A 247 -4.06 -16.84 29.27
C THR A 247 -3.36 -18.18 29.46
N THR A 248 -2.58 -18.31 30.53
CA THR A 248 -1.76 -19.51 30.76
C THR A 248 -1.82 -19.94 32.23
N ASP A 249 -2.10 -21.23 32.45
CA ASP A 249 -2.02 -21.89 33.77
C ASP A 249 -0.64 -22.53 34.02
N LYS A 250 0.26 -22.52 33.02
CA LYS A 250 1.58 -23.18 33.08
C LYS A 250 2.70 -22.22 32.68
N GLU A 251 3.53 -21.85 33.65
CA GLU A 251 4.70 -20.97 33.47
C GLU A 251 5.98 -21.69 33.03
N ASP A 252 5.96 -23.03 32.95
CA ASP A 252 7.18 -23.80 32.72
C ASP A 252 7.69 -23.70 31.28
N LEU A 253 9.02 -23.63 31.14
CA LEU A 253 9.75 -23.59 29.87
C LEU A 253 10.14 -24.98 29.34
N GLU A 254 9.82 -26.04 30.08
CA GLU A 254 10.12 -27.42 29.67
C GLU A 254 9.42 -27.77 28.35
N ASP A 255 10.12 -28.54 27.51
CA ASP A 255 9.66 -29.02 26.20
C ASP A 255 9.25 -27.92 25.19
N ARG A 256 9.73 -26.70 25.38
CA ARG A 256 9.49 -25.57 24.46
C ARG A 256 10.67 -25.31 23.51
N TYR A 257 10.41 -24.50 22.49
CA TYR A 257 11.39 -24.08 21.49
C TYR A 257 11.64 -22.58 21.55
N VAL A 258 12.83 -22.14 21.17
CA VAL A 258 13.17 -20.76 20.84
C VAL A 258 13.34 -20.65 19.33
N VAL A 259 12.50 -19.84 18.71
CA VAL A 259 12.69 -19.39 17.33
C VAL A 259 13.53 -18.12 17.39
N VAL A 260 14.80 -18.20 16.97
CA VAL A 260 15.67 -17.03 16.86
C VAL A 260 15.26 -16.25 15.63
N VAL A 261 14.88 -14.99 15.84
CA VAL A 261 14.48 -14.08 14.77
C VAL A 261 15.40 -12.87 14.71
N GLY A 262 15.56 -12.28 13.52
CA GLY A 262 16.50 -11.20 13.29
C GLY A 262 15.99 -10.11 12.35
N LEU A 263 16.45 -8.89 12.62
CA LEU A 263 16.30 -7.72 11.75
C LEU A 263 17.64 -6.97 11.70
N GLY A 264 18.33 -7.04 10.56
CA GLY A 264 19.69 -6.52 10.44
C GLY A 264 20.65 -7.22 11.41
N MET A 265 21.29 -6.47 12.30
CA MET A 265 22.21 -7.01 13.32
C MET A 265 21.52 -7.36 14.64
N GLN A 266 20.25 -6.99 14.81
CA GLN A 266 19.49 -7.25 16.05
C GLN A 266 18.85 -8.63 15.98
N ARG A 267 18.89 -9.37 17.10
CA ARG A 267 18.35 -10.73 17.21
C ARG A 267 17.69 -10.94 18.57
N ILE A 268 16.55 -11.60 18.57
CA ILE A 268 15.85 -12.01 19.79
C ILE A 268 15.42 -13.48 19.64
N GLY A 269 15.18 -14.15 20.75
CA GLY A 269 14.53 -15.46 20.78
C GLY A 269 13.03 -15.33 21.06
N LEU A 270 12.20 -16.02 20.31
CA LEU A 270 10.77 -16.13 20.55
C LEU A 270 10.46 -17.52 21.11
N VAL A 271 9.99 -17.60 22.36
CA VAL A 271 9.63 -18.88 22.99
C VAL A 271 8.25 -19.31 22.51
N VAL A 272 8.17 -20.53 21.96
CA VAL A 272 6.95 -21.16 21.44
C VAL A 272 6.83 -22.59 21.95
N ASP A 273 5.62 -23.16 21.94
CA ASP A 273 5.39 -24.49 22.50
C ASP A 273 5.69 -25.60 21.47
N GLU A 274 5.22 -25.44 20.22
CA GLU A 274 5.45 -26.43 19.17
C GLU A 274 5.75 -25.77 17.81
N LEU A 275 6.46 -26.50 16.95
CA LEU A 275 6.72 -26.15 15.56
C LEU A 275 5.83 -27.02 14.67
N LEU A 276 4.91 -26.40 13.93
CA LEU A 276 3.95 -27.12 13.09
C LEU A 276 4.46 -27.32 11.66
N GLY A 277 5.47 -26.55 11.24
CA GLY A 277 6.12 -26.67 9.94
C GLY A 277 6.07 -25.38 9.13
N GLN A 278 6.52 -25.45 7.88
CA GLN A 278 6.55 -24.32 6.95
C GLN A 278 5.38 -24.39 5.98
N GLN A 279 4.77 -23.24 5.67
CA GLN A 279 3.69 -23.16 4.70
C GLN A 279 3.71 -21.82 3.97
N GLU A 280 3.34 -21.83 2.68
CA GLU A 280 3.02 -20.59 1.97
C GLU A 280 1.71 -20.01 2.47
N ILE A 281 1.76 -18.75 2.89
CA ILE A 281 0.61 -18.05 3.47
C ILE A 281 0.37 -16.74 2.75
N VAL A 282 -0.90 -16.38 2.66
CA VAL A 282 -1.34 -15.14 2.05
C VAL A 282 -1.60 -14.12 3.16
N ILE A 283 -0.86 -13.01 3.17
CA ILE A 283 -1.05 -11.95 4.16
C ILE A 283 -2.32 -11.16 3.81
N LYS A 284 -3.20 -11.03 4.80
CA LYS A 284 -4.37 -10.14 4.75
C LYS A 284 -4.26 -9.13 5.89
N SER A 285 -4.44 -7.85 5.58
CA SER A 285 -4.58 -6.81 6.60
C SER A 285 -5.81 -7.09 7.48
N LEU A 286 -5.69 -6.83 8.78
CA LEU A 286 -6.78 -6.96 9.76
C LEU A 286 -7.87 -5.89 9.58
N GLY A 287 -7.63 -4.88 8.74
CA GLY A 287 -8.57 -3.82 8.41
C GLY A 287 -8.70 -2.75 9.51
N GLU A 288 -9.21 -1.57 9.13
CA GLU A 288 -9.25 -0.39 10.01
C GLU A 288 -10.07 -0.55 11.31
N TYR A 289 -11.02 -1.49 11.36
CA TYR A 289 -11.86 -1.71 12.56
C TYR A 289 -11.09 -2.30 13.74
N LEU A 290 -10.01 -3.04 13.48
CA LEU A 290 -9.17 -3.66 14.50
C LEU A 290 -7.93 -2.83 14.84
N GLY A 291 -7.61 -1.81 14.03
CA GLY A 291 -6.42 -0.96 14.20
C GLY A 291 -5.11 -1.75 14.10
N THR A 292 -4.00 -1.13 14.50
CA THR A 292 -2.73 -1.83 14.69
C THR A 292 -2.79 -2.61 16.00
N ILE A 293 -2.69 -3.94 15.92
CA ILE A 293 -2.60 -4.80 17.10
C ILE A 293 -1.11 -5.04 17.39
N PRO A 294 -0.61 -4.64 18.58
CA PRO A 294 0.80 -4.81 18.92
C PRO A 294 1.25 -6.27 18.75
N GLY A 295 2.37 -6.45 18.04
CA GLY A 295 2.97 -7.76 17.76
C GLY A 295 2.33 -8.53 16.61
N ILE A 296 1.35 -7.97 15.89
CA ILE A 296 0.63 -8.64 14.80
C ILE A 296 0.71 -7.82 13.50
N ALA A 297 1.33 -8.41 12.47
CA ALA A 297 1.47 -7.80 11.14
C ALA A 297 0.24 -8.00 10.25
N GLY A 298 -0.59 -9.01 10.55
CA GLY A 298 -1.77 -9.34 9.76
C GLY A 298 -2.37 -10.69 10.12
N SER A 299 -3.20 -11.22 9.23
CA SER A 299 -3.78 -12.55 9.34
C SER A 299 -3.65 -13.34 8.05
N THR A 300 -3.81 -14.65 8.14
CA THR A 300 -3.93 -15.53 6.98
C THR A 300 -4.98 -16.61 7.23
N ILE A 301 -5.41 -17.26 6.15
CA ILE A 301 -6.37 -18.37 6.20
C ILE A 301 -5.62 -19.62 5.75
N LEU A 302 -5.54 -20.62 6.61
CA LEU A 302 -4.93 -21.92 6.29
C LEU A 302 -5.82 -22.74 5.36
N GLY A 303 -5.27 -23.80 4.77
CA GLY A 303 -6.01 -24.68 3.84
C GLY A 303 -7.20 -25.40 4.47
N ASP A 304 -7.23 -25.53 5.80
CA ASP A 304 -8.36 -26.06 6.57
C ASP A 304 -9.42 -25.00 6.94
N GLY A 305 -9.25 -23.76 6.46
CA GLY A 305 -10.15 -22.64 6.68
C GLY A 305 -9.94 -21.89 8.00
N ARG A 306 -9.00 -22.31 8.86
CA ARG A 306 -8.71 -21.58 10.10
C ARG A 306 -8.00 -20.26 9.81
N VAL A 307 -8.42 -19.21 10.51
CA VAL A 307 -7.74 -17.92 10.51
C VAL A 307 -6.66 -17.92 11.57
N ILE A 308 -5.43 -17.59 11.20
CA ILE A 308 -4.31 -17.45 12.14
C ILE A 308 -3.66 -16.08 11.98
N MET A 309 -3.01 -15.61 13.04
CA MET A 309 -2.33 -14.32 13.03
C MET A 309 -0.87 -14.44 12.60
N ILE A 310 -0.38 -13.43 11.89
CA ILE A 310 1.02 -13.31 11.48
C ILE A 310 1.71 -12.36 12.44
N ILE A 311 2.80 -12.82 13.07
CA ILE A 311 3.54 -12.05 14.06
C ILE A 311 4.36 -10.94 13.39
N ASP A 312 4.29 -9.73 13.93
CA ASP A 312 5.18 -8.63 13.56
C ASP A 312 6.51 -8.77 14.30
N VAL A 313 7.46 -9.46 13.67
CA VAL A 313 8.80 -9.66 14.22
C VAL A 313 9.58 -8.36 14.36
N ALA A 314 9.38 -7.41 13.44
CA ALA A 314 10.11 -6.14 13.47
C ALA A 314 9.68 -5.31 14.67
N GLU A 315 8.37 -5.23 14.93
CA GLU A 315 7.83 -4.56 16.11
C GLU A 315 8.32 -5.22 17.40
N LEU A 316 8.28 -6.56 17.51
CA LEU A 316 8.75 -7.26 18.70
C LEU A 316 10.26 -7.04 18.99
N ILE A 317 11.10 -7.03 17.95
CA ILE A 317 12.53 -6.70 18.08
C ILE A 317 12.68 -5.26 18.55
N GLN A 318 11.99 -4.32 17.91
CA GLN A 318 12.06 -2.91 18.26
C GLN A 318 11.59 -2.68 19.71
N ASP A 319 10.52 -3.33 20.14
CA ASP A 319 10.00 -3.26 21.51
C ASP A 319 10.99 -3.82 22.53
N CYS A 320 11.63 -4.96 22.23
CA CYS A 320 12.65 -5.57 23.08
C CYS A 320 13.85 -4.65 23.30
N TYR A 321 14.29 -3.94 22.26
CA TYR A 321 15.46 -3.05 22.34
C TYR A 321 15.11 -1.62 22.74
N SER A 322 13.86 -1.16 22.56
CA SER A 322 13.39 0.18 22.96
C SER A 322 12.95 0.23 24.42
N LYS A 323 12.35 -0.84 24.95
CA LYS A 323 12.06 -0.99 26.38
C LYS A 323 13.35 -1.35 27.12
N LYS A 324 14.09 -0.32 27.53
CA LYS A 324 14.93 -0.30 28.75
C LYS A 324 16.30 -1.03 28.72
N TYR A 325 17.04 -1.01 27.61
CA TYR A 325 18.41 -1.55 27.60
C TYR A 325 19.58 -0.56 27.60
N PHE A 326 19.36 0.77 27.49
CA PHE A 326 20.42 1.78 27.63
C PHE A 326 19.92 3.12 28.20
N LYS A 327 19.08 3.10 29.24
CA LYS A 327 18.92 4.31 30.08
C LYS A 327 19.73 4.10 31.36
N HIS A 328 20.93 4.69 31.34
CA HIS A 328 21.76 4.97 32.51
C HIS A 328 20.98 5.75 33.57
#